data_AF-A0A8E2IVB3-F1
#
_entry.id   AF-A0A8E2IVB3-F1
#
_cell.length_a   1.000
_cell.length_b   1.000
_cell.length_c   1.000
_cell.angle_alpha   90.00
_cell.angle_beta   90.00
_cell.angle_gamma   90.00
#
_symmetry.space_group_name_H-M   'P 1'
#
loop_
_entity.id
_entity.type
_entity.pdbx_description
1 polymer ?
#
loop_
_entity_poly.entity_id
_entity_poly.type
_entity_poly.pdbx_seq_one_letter_code
_entity_poly.pdbx_strand_id
1 'polypeptide(L)'
;MTTTTNPFPHIPLPPGVEYADLWGQGDGGRQQRLINGITRGVEGNSDIQVYNAAVQYADGTLAQDALNRPSVWIYACEEALSSGQARALAAELVAAADELDGWTK
;
A
#
# COMPACT_ATOMS: atom_id res chain seq x y z
N MET A 1 -4.33 -28.72 20.47
CA MET A 1 -4.43 -27.35 19.94
C MET A 1 -3.02 -26.79 19.91
N THR A 2 -2.42 -26.67 18.73
CA THR A 2 -1.09 -26.05 18.57
C THR A 2 -1.29 -24.55 18.51
N THR A 3 -0.86 -23.84 19.56
CA THR A 3 -0.78 -22.39 19.56
C THR A 3 0.36 -22.00 18.62
N THR A 4 0.05 -21.57 17.40
CA THR A 4 1.05 -20.97 16.52
C THR A 4 1.40 -19.62 17.10
N THR A 5 2.43 -19.57 17.95
CA THR A 5 3.01 -18.31 18.41
C THR A 5 3.52 -17.59 17.18
N ASN A 6 2.89 -16.47 16.83
CA ASN A 6 3.40 -15.58 15.79
C ASN A 6 4.84 -15.19 16.20
N PRO A 7 5.89 -15.64 15.48
CA PRO A 7 7.26 -15.41 15.91
C PRO A 7 7.69 -13.95 15.71
N PHE A 8 6.80 -13.11 15.18
CA PHE A 8 7.10 -11.75 14.80
C PHE A 8 6.65 -10.74 15.87
N PRO A 9 7.43 -9.68 16.10
CA PRO A 9 7.04 -8.61 17.00
C PRO A 9 5.75 -7.93 16.51
N HIS A 10 4.97 -7.41 17.46
CA HIS A 10 3.77 -6.63 17.15
C HIS A 10 4.16 -5.24 16.65
N ILE A 11 4.56 -5.15 15.38
CA ILE A 11 4.95 -3.90 14.73
C ILE A 11 3.69 -3.12 14.31
N PRO A 12 3.53 -1.87 14.76
CA PRO A 12 2.38 -1.05 14.38
C PRO A 12 2.40 -0.79 12.87
N LEU A 13 1.21 -0.70 12.30
CA LEU A 13 1.03 -0.30 10.91
C LEU A 13 0.99 1.23 10.83
N PRO A 14 1.49 1.82 9.74
CA PRO A 14 1.22 3.21 9.41
C PRO A 14 -0.29 3.51 9.45
N PRO A 15 -0.70 4.76 9.77
CA PRO A 15 -2.10 5.16 9.71
C PRO A 15 -2.69 4.94 8.31
N GLY A 16 -3.93 4.46 8.24
CA GLY A 16 -4.64 4.26 6.96
C GLY A 16 -4.36 2.92 6.27
N VAL A 17 -3.39 2.13 6.76
CA VAL A 17 -3.21 0.75 6.30
C VAL A 17 -4.42 -0.11 6.65
N GLU A 18 -5.03 -0.73 5.64
CA GLU A 18 -6.14 -1.66 5.80
C GLU A 18 -5.69 -3.13 5.77
N TYR A 19 -4.59 -3.41 5.06
CA TYR A 19 -4.13 -4.77 4.84
C TYR A 19 -2.61 -4.88 5.03
N ALA A 20 -2.19 -5.99 5.62
CA ALA A 20 -0.79 -6.36 5.75
C ALA A 20 -0.64 -7.86 5.50
N ASP A 21 0.26 -8.23 4.60
CA ASP A 21 0.63 -9.63 4.36
C ASP A 21 1.22 -10.27 5.62
N LEU A 22 1.24 -11.60 5.61
CA LEU A 22 2.08 -12.36 6.54
C LEU A 22 3.54 -11.99 6.32
N TRP A 23 4.31 -12.00 7.41
CA TRP A 23 5.75 -11.81 7.35
C TRP A 23 6.42 -12.91 6.53
N GLY A 24 7.28 -12.50 5.61
CA GLY A 24 8.12 -13.37 4.80
C GLY A 24 9.59 -12.98 4.89
N GLN A 25 10.43 -13.74 4.19
CA GLN A 25 11.84 -13.40 4.00
C GLN A 25 11.99 -12.61 2.71
N GLY A 26 12.56 -11.41 2.81
CA GLY A 26 12.87 -10.56 1.67
C GLY A 26 14.28 -10.76 1.13
N ASP A 27 14.60 -9.99 0.11
CA ASP A 27 15.96 -9.91 -0.43
C ASP A 27 16.94 -9.45 0.66
N GLY A 28 18.11 -10.08 0.68
CA GLY A 28 19.11 -9.85 1.73
C GLY A 28 18.79 -10.52 3.09
N GLY A 29 17.77 -11.38 3.15
CA GLY A 29 17.44 -12.17 4.34
C GLY A 29 16.78 -11.36 5.46
N ARG A 30 16.31 -10.15 5.16
CA ARG A 30 15.58 -9.31 6.10
C ARG A 30 14.11 -9.69 6.07
N GLN A 31 13.53 -9.89 7.25
CA GLN A 31 12.10 -10.17 7.36
C GLN A 31 11.27 -8.94 7.00
N GLN A 32 10.25 -9.16 6.18
CA GLN A 32 9.45 -8.09 5.60
C GLN A 32 8.01 -8.53 5.33
N ARG A 33 7.11 -7.57 5.14
CA ARG A 33 5.74 -7.78 4.66
C ARG A 33 5.32 -6.63 3.75
N LEU A 34 4.42 -6.90 2.80
CA LEU A 34 3.72 -5.86 2.05
C LEU A 34 2.57 -5.31 2.90
N ILE A 35 2.40 -3.99 2.89
CA ILE A 35 1.27 -3.30 3.51
C ILE A 35 0.56 -2.45 2.46
N ASN A 36 -0.77 -2.43 2.51
CA ASN A 36 -1.61 -1.66 1.59
C ASN A 36 -2.58 -0.77 2.37
N GLY A 37 -2.69 0.48 1.93
CA GLY A 37 -3.74 1.41 2.34
C GLY A 37 -5.10 1.06 1.72
N ILE A 38 -6.07 1.94 1.93
CA ILE A 38 -7.39 1.80 1.34
C ILE A 38 -7.36 1.83 -0.19
N THR A 39 -8.11 0.92 -0.80
CA THR A 39 -8.32 0.89 -2.25
C THR A 39 -9.42 1.88 -2.64
N ARG A 40 -9.03 2.90 -3.41
CA ARG A 40 -9.89 3.89 -4.03
C ARG A 40 -10.18 3.50 -5.47
N GLY A 41 -11.39 3.78 -5.94
CA GLY A 41 -11.79 3.53 -7.33
C GLY A 41 -12.34 4.77 -8.00
N VAL A 42 -12.51 4.70 -9.31
CA VAL A 42 -13.19 5.76 -10.07
C VAL A 42 -14.66 5.38 -10.23
N GLU A 43 -15.57 6.27 -9.87
CA GLU A 43 -17.01 6.01 -10.01
C GLU A 43 -17.35 5.67 -11.48
N GLY A 44 -18.09 4.58 -11.66
CA GLY A 44 -18.44 4.06 -12.99
C GLY A 44 -17.30 3.37 -13.74
N ASN A 45 -16.13 3.18 -13.13
CA ASN A 45 -15.05 2.32 -13.64
C ASN A 45 -14.28 1.64 -12.49
N SER A 46 -14.67 0.40 -12.16
CA SER A 46 -14.09 -0.40 -11.08
C SER A 46 -12.73 -1.02 -11.42
N ASP A 47 -12.31 -0.96 -12.68
CA ASP A 47 -11.05 -1.55 -13.14
C ASP A 47 -9.86 -0.64 -12.83
N ILE A 48 -10.13 0.60 -12.39
CA ILE A 48 -9.13 1.50 -11.85
C ILE A 48 -9.10 1.42 -10.34
N GLN A 49 -7.93 1.12 -9.79
CA GLN A 49 -7.67 1.13 -8.37
C GLN A 49 -6.47 2.01 -8.06
N VAL A 50 -6.61 2.86 -7.04
CA VAL A 50 -5.54 3.67 -6.47
C VAL A 50 -5.39 3.31 -5.00
N TYR A 51 -4.19 2.96 -4.57
CA TYR A 51 -3.91 2.63 -3.18
C TYR A 51 -2.46 2.93 -2.83
N ASN A 52 -2.18 3.12 -1.55
CA ASN A 52 -0.81 3.22 -1.06
C ASN A 52 -0.26 1.83 -0.78
N ALA A 53 1.00 1.59 -1.10
CA ALA A 53 1.68 0.36 -0.71
C ALA A 53 3.14 0.62 -0.33
N ALA A 54 3.64 -0.22 0.57
CA ALA A 54 5.04 -0.21 0.99
C ALA A 54 5.45 -1.60 1.50
N VAL A 55 6.76 -1.85 1.53
CA VAL A 55 7.30 -2.94 2.34
C VAL A 55 7.68 -2.43 3.72
N GLN A 56 7.21 -3.12 4.76
CA GLN A 56 7.62 -2.90 6.14
C GLN A 56 8.55 -4.01 6.61
N TYR A 57 9.64 -3.66 7.27
CA TYR A 57 10.56 -4.59 7.90
C TYR A 57 10.19 -4.89 9.36
N ALA A 58 10.70 -6.01 9.87
CA ALA A 58 10.42 -6.46 11.24
C ALA A 58 10.93 -5.51 12.35
N ASP A 59 11.78 -4.54 12.02
CA ASP A 59 12.22 -3.48 12.93
C ASP A 59 11.34 -2.22 12.88
N GLY A 60 10.26 -2.24 12.10
CA GLY A 60 9.30 -1.14 11.97
C GLY A 60 9.62 -0.14 10.86
N THR A 61 10.82 -0.18 10.28
CA THR A 61 11.17 0.72 9.17
C THR A 61 10.48 0.31 7.87
N LEU A 62 10.20 1.30 7.02
CA LEU A 62 9.70 1.06 5.67
C LEU A 62 10.87 1.03 4.68
N ALA A 63 10.79 0.16 3.68
CA ALA A 63 11.74 0.14 2.58
C ALA A 63 11.84 1.51 1.90
N GLN A 64 13.00 1.82 1.32
CA GLN A 64 13.26 3.09 0.63
C GLN A 64 13.81 2.88 -0.78
N ASP A 65 13.91 1.62 -1.22
CA ASP A 65 14.36 1.32 -2.57
C ASP A 65 13.30 1.69 -3.61
N ALA A 66 13.70 1.65 -4.88
CA ALA A 66 12.91 2.18 -5.97
C ALA A 66 11.54 1.49 -6.14
N LEU A 67 11.42 0.22 -5.74
CA LEU A 67 10.24 -0.59 -5.96
C LEU A 67 9.36 -0.70 -4.72
N ASN A 68 9.97 -0.77 -3.53
CA ASN A 68 9.27 -1.10 -2.30
C ASN A 68 9.01 0.07 -1.36
N ARG A 69 9.52 1.27 -1.69
CA ARG A 69 9.25 2.47 -0.89
C ARG A 69 7.75 2.78 -0.80
N PRO A 70 7.30 3.46 0.26
CA PRO A 70 5.96 4.04 0.29
C PRO A 70 5.66 4.77 -1.01
N SER A 71 4.65 4.29 -1.72
CA SER A 71 4.28 4.78 -3.05
C SER A 71 2.77 4.73 -3.24
N VAL A 72 2.25 5.63 -4.07
CA VAL A 72 0.91 5.51 -4.65
C VAL A 72 1.00 4.52 -5.81
N TRP A 73 0.24 3.42 -5.71
CA TRP A 73 0.09 2.41 -6.74
C TRP A 73 -1.20 2.65 -7.51
N ILE A 74 -1.12 2.43 -8.83
CA ILE A 74 -2.25 2.55 -9.73
C ILE A 74 -2.35 1.22 -10.46
N TYR A 75 -3.46 0.52 -10.26
CA TYR A 75 -3.84 -0.59 -11.11
C TYR A 75 -4.88 -0.07 -12.09
N ALA A 76 -4.45 0.11 -13.34
CA ALA A 76 -5.31 0.42 -14.46
C ALA A 76 -4.64 -0.22 -15.68
N CYS A 77 -5.39 -0.97 -16.47
CA CYS A 77 -4.90 -1.54 -17.73
C CYS A 77 -4.92 -0.45 -18.83
N GLU A 78 -5.81 -0.56 -19.81
CA GLU A 78 -5.93 0.38 -20.93
C GLU A 78 -7.28 1.10 -20.90
N GLU A 79 -7.60 1.67 -19.74
CA GLU A 79 -8.92 2.28 -19.50
C GLU A 79 -9.13 3.57 -20.29
N ALA A 80 -10.22 3.61 -21.08
CA ALA A 80 -10.62 4.80 -21.82
C ALA A 80 -11.51 5.71 -20.97
N LEU A 81 -10.92 6.76 -20.39
CA LEU A 81 -11.64 7.65 -19.45
C LEU A 81 -12.33 8.81 -20.15
N SER A 82 -13.58 9.06 -19.74
CA SER A 82 -14.21 10.35 -19.95
C SER A 82 -13.47 11.46 -19.18
N SER A 83 -13.69 12.72 -19.56
CA SER A 83 -13.09 13.85 -18.82
C SER A 83 -13.53 13.92 -17.35
N GLY A 84 -14.72 13.41 -17.02
CA GLY A 84 -15.20 13.32 -15.63
C GLY A 84 -14.41 12.27 -14.85
N GLN A 85 -14.26 11.08 -15.41
CA GLN A 85 -13.50 9.98 -14.81
C GLN A 85 -12.01 10.31 -14.67
N ALA A 86 -11.43 11.01 -15.65
CA ALA A 86 -10.04 11.48 -15.55
C ALA A 86 -9.83 12.45 -14.38
N ARG A 87 -10.80 13.35 -14.13
CA ARG A 87 -10.76 14.25 -12.97
C ARG A 87 -10.98 13.52 -11.65
N ALA A 88 -11.88 12.54 -11.64
CA ALA A 88 -12.11 11.70 -10.46
C ALA A 88 -10.84 10.90 -10.11
N LEU A 89 -10.18 10.29 -11.09
CA LEU A 89 -8.89 9.61 -10.89
C LEU A 89 -7.84 10.58 -10.31
N ALA A 90 -7.72 11.79 -10.86
CA ALA A 90 -6.81 12.78 -10.33
C ALA A 90 -7.11 13.13 -8.85
N ALA A 91 -8.38 13.21 -8.47
CA ALA A 91 -8.76 13.45 -7.07
C ALA A 91 -8.36 12.29 -6.15
N GLU A 92 -8.58 11.04 -6.56
CA GLU A 92 -8.17 9.86 -5.79
C GLU A 92 -6.64 9.76 -5.64
N LEU A 93 -5.88 10.16 -6.68
CA LEU A 93 -4.41 10.22 -6.61
C LEU A 93 -3.93 11.25 -5.58
N VAL A 94 -4.55 12.43 -5.54
CA VAL A 94 -4.23 13.46 -4.54
C VAL A 94 -4.56 12.96 -3.13
N ALA A 95 -5.74 12.36 -2.94
CA ALA A 95 -6.13 11.82 -1.64
C ALA A 95 -5.20 10.68 -1.16
N ALA A 96 -4.72 9.84 -2.07
CA ALA A 96 -3.74 8.81 -1.76
C ALA A 96 -2.37 9.40 -1.39
N ALA A 97 -1.92 10.44 -2.11
CA ALA A 97 -0.69 11.15 -1.79
C ALA A 97 -0.73 11.81 -0.41
N ASP A 98 -1.84 12.46 -0.06
CA ASP A 98 -2.02 13.08 1.26
C ASP A 98 -1.96 12.04 2.40
N GLU A 99 -2.51 10.84 2.19
CA GLU A 99 -2.38 9.72 3.13
C GLU A 99 -0.93 9.23 3.23
N LEU A 100 -0.25 9.11 2.08
CA LEU A 100 1.12 8.61 1.99
C LEU A 100 2.13 9.53 2.70
N ASP A 101 1.90 10.85 2.68
CA ASP A 101 2.68 11.83 3.44
C ASP A 101 2.62 11.59 4.96
N GLY A 102 1.62 10.84 5.43
CA GLY A 102 1.52 10.36 6.80
C GLY A 102 2.42 9.17 7.13
N TRP A 103 2.94 8.45 6.13
CA TRP A 103 3.74 7.24 6.31
C TRP A 103 5.25 7.51 6.40
N THR A 104 5.69 8.70 6.02
CA THR A 104 7.10 9.09 5.94
C THR A 104 7.63 9.76 7.22
N LYS A 105 6.82 9.81 8.29
CA LYS A 105 7.16 10.45 9.57
C LYS A 105 7.65 9.48 10.63
#